data_AF-O30307-F1
#
_entry.id   AF-O30307-F1
#
_cell.length_a   1.000
_cell.length_b   1.000
_cell.length_c   1.000
_cell.angle_alpha   90.00
_cell.angle_beta   90.00
_cell.angle_gamma   90.00
#
_symmetry.space_group_name_H-M   'P 1'
#
loop_
_entity.id
_entity.type
_entity.pdbx_description
1 polymer ?
#
loop_
_entity_poly.entity_id
_entity_poly.type
_entity_poly.pdbx_seq_one_letter_code
_entity_poly.pdbx_strand_id
1 'polypeptide(L)'
;MDIEGYARRMLEKMGEDEVKKVLAERIAEIKNWSLERAMRWAEAVIVEVKNAYGKTNWLLDYYRSGVTMGEFGVGSRGRGDFYVHEKIAEVIGDSGAVVSSKDLDDAGVVKFGDFYISVAIDGIHSRLSEFPFIAGFHVTRAAMRDVYVMGAEPVAVFSDIHIADDGDVSKIFDHIAGITAVCEAVKVPLVSGSTLRIGGDMVIGERMTGGVGCVGVSKHITPRRNVRDGDVILLTEGAGGGTVATTAIYFGMHEIVEETINLDFIKAVRAIFKADLVRRIHSMSDVTNGGIRGDAEEIAKVSGLALIFDYDKVRNCVNPKVLKMLEELEIDFMGVSIDSLMVVCDAETAELVKSAVKEAGVRIEEVGWVEKGRKGAFVVEGGEIREIKPRFRESAYTPLKKVVGEETPPDFEEMRRKVDEAAMKAVEKKKRVLERLGRV
;
A
#
# COMPACT_ATOMS: atom_id res chain seq x y z
N MET A 1 -4.47 10.01 -19.40
CA MET A 1 -5.86 10.39 -19.70
C MET A 1 -6.33 9.44 -20.76
N ASP A 2 -7.47 8.79 -20.53
CA ASP A 2 -8.09 7.86 -21.47
C ASP A 2 -8.88 8.61 -22.55
N ILE A 3 -9.41 7.88 -23.54
CA ILE A 3 -10.14 8.50 -24.65
C ILE A 3 -11.48 9.09 -24.21
N GLU A 4 -12.13 8.48 -23.22
CA GLU A 4 -13.38 8.97 -22.63
C GLU A 4 -13.17 10.33 -21.94
N GLY A 5 -12.16 10.44 -21.08
CA GLY A 5 -11.81 11.66 -20.36
C GLY A 5 -11.35 12.77 -21.30
N TYR A 6 -10.66 12.42 -22.38
CA TYR A 6 -10.31 13.36 -23.45
C TYR A 6 -11.57 13.87 -24.17
N ALA A 7 -12.42 12.97 -24.67
CA ALA A 7 -13.65 13.33 -25.39
C ALA A 7 -14.56 14.23 -24.54
N ARG A 8 -14.78 13.87 -23.27
CA ARG A 8 -15.56 14.68 -22.32
C ARG A 8 -15.04 16.11 -22.21
N ARG A 9 -13.73 16.29 -22.04
CA ARG A 9 -13.11 17.62 -21.91
C ARG A 9 -13.20 18.43 -23.19
N MET A 10 -13.11 17.78 -24.35
CA MET A 10 -13.13 18.48 -25.64
C MET A 10 -14.55 18.86 -26.07
N LEU A 11 -15.56 18.05 -25.76
CA LEU A 11 -16.97 18.38 -26.01
C LEU A 11 -17.45 19.64 -25.27
N GLU A 12 -16.79 20.02 -24.17
CA GLU A 12 -17.05 21.30 -23.47
C GLU A 12 -16.44 22.51 -24.19
N LYS A 13 -15.50 22.30 -25.12
CA LYS A 13 -14.66 23.36 -25.72
C LYS A 13 -14.85 23.55 -27.22
N MET A 14 -15.30 22.52 -27.93
CA MET A 14 -15.41 22.50 -29.39
C MET A 14 -16.62 21.70 -29.86
N GLY A 15 -16.98 21.87 -31.13
CA GLY A 15 -18.11 21.17 -31.74
C GLY A 15 -17.87 19.66 -31.86
N GLU A 16 -18.95 18.88 -31.82
CA GLU A 16 -18.90 17.41 -31.84
C GLU A 16 -18.12 16.83 -33.03
N ASP A 17 -18.31 17.38 -34.23
CA ASP A 17 -17.58 16.94 -35.42
C ASP A 17 -16.07 17.23 -35.35
N GLU A 18 -15.69 18.33 -34.69
CA GLU A 18 -14.29 18.67 -34.45
C GLU A 18 -13.66 17.72 -33.43
N VAL A 19 -14.37 17.44 -32.32
CA VAL A 19 -13.93 16.43 -31.33
C VAL A 19 -13.73 15.08 -32.00
N LYS A 20 -14.69 14.64 -32.81
CA LYS A 20 -14.63 13.36 -33.53
C LYS A 20 -13.38 13.26 -34.38
N LYS A 21 -13.07 14.29 -35.16
CA LYS A 21 -11.89 14.33 -36.02
C LYS A 21 -10.60 14.28 -35.21
N VAL A 22 -10.45 15.14 -34.21
CA VAL A 22 -9.23 15.20 -33.37
C VAL A 22 -9.02 13.91 -32.59
N LEU A 23 -10.11 13.32 -32.08
CA LEU A 23 -10.05 12.06 -31.36
C LEU A 23 -9.63 10.91 -32.30
N ALA A 24 -10.18 10.85 -33.51
CA ALA A 24 -9.82 9.84 -34.50
C ALA A 24 -8.36 9.97 -34.96
N GLU A 25 -7.86 11.18 -35.18
CA GLU A 25 -6.45 11.41 -35.53
C GLU A 25 -5.52 10.85 -34.45
N ARG A 26 -5.81 11.12 -33.17
CA ARG A 26 -5.04 10.59 -32.03
C ARG A 26 -5.14 9.07 -31.91
N ILE A 27 -6.34 8.50 -32.06
CA ILE A 27 -6.52 7.04 -32.02
C ILE A 27 -5.75 6.38 -33.16
N ALA A 28 -5.84 6.93 -34.37
CA ALA A 28 -5.13 6.43 -35.54
C ALA A 28 -3.61 6.46 -35.33
N GLU A 29 -3.09 7.56 -34.77
CA GLU A 29 -1.68 7.71 -34.41
C GLU A 29 -1.24 6.64 -33.40
N ILE A 30 -1.92 6.53 -32.26
CA ILE A 30 -1.44 5.68 -31.15
C ILE A 30 -1.67 4.19 -31.45
N LYS A 31 -2.82 3.82 -32.00
CA LYS A 31 -3.17 2.41 -32.32
C LYS A 31 -2.64 1.96 -33.69
N ASN A 32 -2.00 2.85 -34.46
CA ASN A 32 -1.59 2.61 -35.84
C ASN A 32 -2.73 2.09 -36.73
N TRP A 33 -3.91 2.71 -36.62
CA TRP A 33 -5.11 2.33 -37.37
C TRP A 33 -5.32 3.23 -38.59
N SER A 34 -6.13 2.74 -39.55
CA SER A 34 -6.65 3.63 -40.59
C SER A 34 -7.54 4.71 -39.98
N LEU A 35 -7.49 5.93 -40.54
CA LEU A 35 -8.32 7.04 -40.08
C LEU A 35 -9.81 6.69 -40.14
N GLU A 36 -10.25 5.91 -41.14
CA GLU A 36 -11.63 5.44 -41.26
C GLU A 36 -12.06 4.59 -40.05
N ARG A 37 -11.22 3.65 -39.61
CA ARG A 37 -11.50 2.84 -38.42
C ARG A 37 -11.53 3.73 -37.17
N ALA A 38 -10.56 4.63 -37.05
CA ALA A 38 -10.48 5.54 -35.91
C ALA A 38 -11.67 6.51 -35.84
N MET A 39 -12.22 6.95 -36.97
CA MET A 39 -13.42 7.80 -37.03
C MET A 39 -14.65 7.07 -36.49
N ARG A 40 -14.86 5.80 -36.88
CA ARG A 40 -15.97 4.99 -36.33
C ARG A 40 -15.83 4.77 -34.83
N TRP A 41 -14.59 4.59 -34.35
CA TRP A 41 -14.31 4.47 -32.92
C TRP A 41 -14.60 5.76 -32.18
N ALA A 42 -14.12 6.90 -32.69
CA ALA A 42 -14.37 8.21 -32.10
C ALA A 42 -15.86 8.54 -32.03
N GLU A 43 -16.64 8.17 -33.05
CA GLU A 43 -18.10 8.31 -33.04
C GLU A 43 -18.75 7.50 -31.92
N ALA A 44 -18.35 6.23 -31.74
CA ALA A 44 -18.85 5.39 -30.65
C ALA A 44 -18.50 5.99 -29.26
N VAL A 45 -17.26 6.46 -29.09
CA VAL A 45 -16.82 7.11 -27.85
C VAL A 45 -17.68 8.33 -27.52
N ILE A 46 -17.99 9.17 -28.51
CA ILE A 46 -18.83 10.36 -28.32
C ILE A 46 -20.25 9.96 -27.88
N VAL A 47 -20.82 8.92 -28.50
CA VAL A 47 -22.15 8.40 -28.11
C VAL A 47 -22.15 7.93 -26.66
N GLU A 48 -21.15 7.14 -26.25
CA GLU A 48 -21.02 6.63 -24.88
C GLU A 48 -20.85 7.76 -23.88
N VAL A 49 -19.97 8.73 -24.16
CA VAL A 49 -19.74 9.90 -23.30
C VAL A 49 -21.02 10.72 -23.13
N LYS A 50 -21.76 11.02 -24.21
CA LYS A 50 -23.00 11.78 -24.10
C LYS A 50 -24.05 11.06 -23.25
N ASN A 51 -24.16 9.73 -23.38
CA ASN A 51 -25.12 8.93 -22.63
C ASN A 51 -24.72 8.79 -21.15
N ALA A 52 -23.47 8.43 -20.88
CA ALA A 52 -22.97 8.22 -19.51
C ALA A 52 -22.97 9.52 -18.68
N TYR A 53 -22.61 10.65 -19.30
CA TYR A 53 -22.53 11.94 -18.62
C TYR A 53 -23.82 12.75 -18.65
N GLY A 54 -24.88 12.24 -19.30
CA GLY A 54 -26.23 12.81 -19.17
C GLY A 54 -26.79 12.73 -17.73
N LYS A 55 -26.26 11.81 -16.89
CA LYS A 55 -26.50 11.70 -15.43
C LYS A 55 -27.95 11.91 -14.99
N THR A 56 -28.90 11.31 -15.71
CA THR A 56 -30.34 11.44 -15.43
C THR A 56 -30.79 10.75 -14.14
N ASN A 57 -29.89 10.03 -13.46
CA ASN A 57 -30.14 9.31 -12.23
C ASN A 57 -29.05 9.61 -11.19
N TRP A 58 -29.46 9.93 -9.96
CA TRP A 58 -28.56 10.23 -8.83
C TRP A 58 -27.57 9.10 -8.51
N LEU A 59 -27.89 7.85 -8.87
CA LEU A 59 -26.97 6.72 -8.73
C LEU A 59 -25.76 6.83 -9.66
N LEU A 60 -25.92 7.46 -10.83
CA LEU A 60 -24.88 7.61 -11.84
C LEU A 60 -23.90 8.76 -11.52
N ASP A 61 -24.19 9.57 -10.50
CA ASP A 61 -23.34 10.70 -10.11
C ASP A 61 -22.59 10.46 -8.80
N TYR A 62 -21.47 11.15 -8.61
CA TYR A 62 -20.72 11.18 -7.35
C TYR A 62 -20.27 12.61 -7.04
N TYR A 63 -20.09 12.93 -5.77
CA TYR A 63 -19.65 14.25 -5.35
C TYR A 63 -18.20 14.50 -5.77
N ARG A 64 -17.95 15.59 -6.51
CA ARG A 64 -16.61 15.97 -6.98
C ARG A 64 -16.01 17.00 -6.02
N SER A 65 -15.05 16.58 -5.19
CA SER A 65 -14.33 17.49 -4.28
C SER A 65 -13.47 18.52 -5.00
N GLY A 66 -13.05 18.23 -6.24
CA GLY A 66 -12.05 19.02 -6.97
C GLY A 66 -10.62 18.85 -6.46
N VAL A 67 -10.40 17.94 -5.51
CA VAL A 67 -9.08 17.60 -4.94
C VAL A 67 -8.58 16.31 -5.59
N THR A 68 -7.41 16.33 -6.21
CA THR A 68 -6.84 15.12 -6.82
C THR A 68 -6.02 14.31 -5.82
N MET A 69 -5.92 12.98 -6.04
CA MET A 69 -5.05 12.12 -5.24
C MET A 69 -3.60 12.62 -5.20
N GLY A 70 -3.10 13.09 -6.35
CA GLY A 70 -1.74 13.58 -6.49
C GLY A 70 -1.48 14.84 -5.66
N GLU A 71 -2.38 15.82 -5.68
CA GLU A 71 -2.25 17.06 -4.88
C GLU A 71 -2.36 16.77 -3.38
N PHE A 72 -3.28 15.89 -3.01
CA PHE A 72 -3.53 15.53 -1.62
C PHE A 72 -2.55 14.50 -1.05
N GLY A 73 -1.73 13.86 -1.90
CA GLY A 73 -0.73 12.87 -1.47
C GLY A 73 -1.28 11.47 -1.14
N VAL A 74 -2.47 11.13 -1.62
CA VAL A 74 -3.09 9.80 -1.38
C VAL A 74 -2.33 8.72 -2.15
N GLY A 75 -2.11 7.58 -1.50
CA GLY A 75 -1.29 6.47 -2.00
C GLY A 75 0.21 6.69 -1.83
N SER A 76 0.62 7.71 -1.08
CA SER A 76 2.04 8.02 -0.81
C SER A 76 2.41 7.84 0.67
N ARG A 77 1.59 7.16 1.50
CA ARG A 77 1.80 6.92 2.95
C ARG A 77 2.29 8.17 3.73
N GLY A 78 1.75 9.32 3.34
CA GLY A 78 2.02 10.62 3.97
C GLY A 78 0.77 11.16 4.65
N ARG A 79 0.84 12.39 5.17
CA ARG A 79 -0.25 12.98 5.99
C ARG A 79 -1.63 12.99 5.32
N GLY A 80 -1.69 13.31 4.03
CA GLY A 80 -2.97 13.33 3.30
C GLY A 80 -3.52 11.93 3.03
N ASP A 81 -2.65 10.93 2.87
CA ASP A 81 -3.03 9.52 2.75
C ASP A 81 -3.68 9.01 4.04
N PHE A 82 -2.99 9.23 5.18
CA PHE A 82 -3.52 8.86 6.50
C PHE A 82 -4.89 9.50 6.78
N TYR A 83 -5.07 10.77 6.37
CA TYR A 83 -6.35 11.44 6.52
C TYR A 83 -7.45 10.83 5.63
N VAL A 84 -7.14 10.45 4.39
CA VAL A 84 -8.12 9.74 3.54
C VAL A 84 -8.47 8.37 4.12
N HIS A 85 -7.52 7.65 4.71
CA HIS A 85 -7.80 6.37 5.40
C HIS A 85 -8.75 6.54 6.59
N GLU A 86 -8.62 7.61 7.38
CA GLU A 86 -9.60 7.95 8.41
C GLU A 86 -11.00 8.16 7.81
N LYS A 87 -11.09 8.89 6.68
CA LYS A 87 -12.37 9.12 5.99
C LYS A 87 -12.95 7.85 5.39
N ILE A 88 -12.12 6.93 4.90
CA ILE A 88 -12.56 5.60 4.46
C ILE A 88 -13.17 4.85 5.64
N ALA A 89 -12.54 4.86 6.82
CA ALA A 89 -13.07 4.24 8.02
C ALA A 89 -14.42 4.85 8.47
N GLU A 90 -14.59 6.18 8.34
CA GLU A 90 -15.87 6.86 8.56
C GLU A 90 -16.94 6.40 7.57
N VAL A 91 -16.59 6.27 6.28
CA VAL A 91 -17.50 5.80 5.22
C VAL A 91 -17.90 4.35 5.44
N ILE A 92 -17.00 3.48 5.89
CA ILE A 92 -17.29 2.08 6.24
C ILE A 92 -18.30 2.04 7.40
N GLY A 93 -17.99 2.73 8.50
CA GLY A 93 -18.80 2.77 9.71
C GLY A 93 -18.42 1.64 10.69
N ASP A 94 -19.41 1.13 11.44
CA ASP A 94 -19.21 0.01 12.36
C ASP A 94 -19.35 -1.33 11.63
N SER A 95 -18.39 -2.25 11.82
CA SER A 95 -18.25 -3.47 11.01
C SER A 95 -18.32 -4.77 11.81
N GLY A 96 -18.46 -4.73 13.14
CA GLY A 96 -18.45 -5.92 14.00
C GLY A 96 -17.11 -6.70 14.01
N ALA A 97 -16.08 -6.17 13.34
CA ALA A 97 -14.74 -6.74 13.30
C ALA A 97 -13.99 -6.53 14.62
N VAL A 98 -13.05 -7.43 14.93
CA VAL A 98 -12.16 -7.34 16.10
C VAL A 98 -11.04 -6.32 15.87
N VAL A 99 -10.57 -6.25 14.63
CA VAL A 99 -9.67 -5.21 14.13
C VAL A 99 -10.27 -4.73 12.81
N SER A 100 -10.51 -3.43 12.73
CA SER A 100 -11.23 -2.77 11.65
C SER A 100 -10.39 -1.67 11.02
N SER A 101 -10.87 -1.06 9.94
CA SER A 101 -10.20 0.10 9.33
C SER A 101 -10.03 1.30 10.27
N LYS A 102 -10.75 1.35 11.41
CA LYS A 102 -10.56 2.40 12.43
C LYS A 102 -9.30 2.21 13.26
N ASP A 103 -8.80 0.97 13.33
CA ASP A 103 -7.61 0.63 14.09
C ASP A 103 -6.32 0.99 13.35
N LEU A 104 -6.41 1.28 12.03
CA LEU A 104 -5.26 1.59 11.16
C LEU A 104 -4.12 0.54 11.31
N ASP A 105 -4.53 -0.72 11.38
CA ASP A 105 -3.67 -1.89 11.53
C ASP A 105 -3.43 -2.56 10.16
N ASP A 106 -2.48 -3.48 10.09
CA ASP A 106 -2.00 -4.07 8.84
C ASP A 106 -3.05 -5.01 8.19
N ALA A 107 -3.96 -5.58 8.97
CA ALA A 107 -5.05 -6.40 8.45
C ALA A 107 -6.38 -6.22 9.21
N GLY A 108 -7.48 -6.52 8.52
CA GLY A 108 -8.78 -6.66 9.15
C GLY A 108 -8.90 -8.02 9.84
N VAL A 109 -9.48 -8.07 11.04
CA VAL A 109 -9.64 -9.33 11.80
C VAL A 109 -11.08 -9.54 12.22
N VAL A 110 -11.59 -10.74 11.95
CA VAL A 110 -12.88 -11.22 12.49
C VAL A 110 -12.66 -12.45 13.37
N LYS A 111 -13.60 -12.74 14.26
CA LYS A 111 -13.56 -13.93 15.12
C LYS A 111 -14.60 -14.94 14.67
N PHE A 112 -14.20 -16.20 14.52
CA PHE A 112 -15.09 -17.31 14.21
C PHE A 112 -14.78 -18.50 15.13
N GLY A 113 -15.71 -18.81 16.04
CA GLY A 113 -15.45 -19.76 17.13
C GLY A 113 -14.27 -19.32 18.00
N ASP A 114 -13.28 -20.21 18.14
CA ASP A 114 -12.05 -19.95 18.92
C ASP A 114 -10.92 -19.35 18.08
N PHE A 115 -11.15 -19.06 16.81
CA PHE A 115 -10.13 -18.57 15.88
C PHE A 115 -10.36 -17.12 15.48
N TYR A 116 -9.24 -16.42 15.27
CA TYR A 116 -9.20 -15.17 14.54
C TYR A 116 -8.87 -15.45 13.08
N ILE A 117 -9.56 -14.75 12.18
CA ILE A 117 -9.32 -14.76 10.74
C ILE A 117 -8.81 -13.38 10.38
N SER A 118 -7.54 -13.30 9.99
CA SER A 118 -6.89 -12.08 9.52
C SER A 118 -6.97 -12.03 8.00
N VAL A 119 -7.39 -10.89 7.45
CA VAL A 119 -7.55 -10.68 6.00
C VAL A 119 -6.86 -9.39 5.62
N ALA A 120 -5.89 -9.50 4.70
CA ALA A 120 -5.16 -8.37 4.15
C ALA A 120 -5.27 -8.35 2.62
N ILE A 121 -5.11 -7.17 2.03
CA ILE A 121 -4.98 -6.97 0.60
C ILE A 121 -3.97 -5.86 0.35
N ASP A 122 -3.02 -6.12 -0.54
CA ASP A 122 -2.07 -5.10 -1.00
C ASP A 122 -2.16 -4.93 -2.52
N GLY A 123 -1.96 -3.70 -2.97
CA GLY A 123 -1.92 -3.33 -4.37
C GLY A 123 -0.52 -3.47 -4.96
N ILE A 124 -0.42 -3.77 -6.26
CA ILE A 124 0.88 -3.76 -6.91
C ILE A 124 1.51 -2.37 -6.85
N HIS A 125 2.82 -2.32 -6.66
CA HIS A 125 3.53 -1.06 -6.72
C HIS A 125 3.38 -0.44 -8.12
N SER A 126 2.73 0.72 -8.21
CA SER A 126 2.26 1.32 -9.49
C SER A 126 3.36 1.59 -10.53
N ARG A 127 4.63 1.64 -10.10
CA ARG A 127 5.81 1.83 -10.96
C ARG A 127 6.43 0.53 -11.46
N LEU A 128 5.89 -0.62 -11.07
CA LEU A 128 6.36 -1.95 -11.49
C LEU A 128 5.48 -2.60 -12.58
N SER A 129 4.60 -1.82 -13.23
CA SER A 129 3.76 -2.28 -14.36
C SER A 129 4.54 -2.98 -15.48
N GLU A 130 5.78 -2.56 -15.72
CA GLU A 130 6.65 -3.14 -16.76
C GLU A 130 7.58 -4.23 -16.24
N PHE A 131 7.42 -4.62 -14.97
CA PHE A 131 8.22 -5.65 -14.30
C PHE A 131 7.29 -6.64 -13.58
N PRO A 132 6.46 -7.41 -14.32
CA PRO A 132 5.31 -8.11 -13.74
C PRO A 132 5.68 -9.16 -12.69
N PHE A 133 6.74 -9.94 -12.92
CA PHE A 133 7.27 -10.88 -11.92
C PHE A 133 7.64 -10.18 -10.61
N ILE A 134 8.42 -9.09 -10.68
CA ILE A 134 8.86 -8.32 -9.50
C ILE A 134 7.63 -7.74 -8.79
N ALA A 135 6.65 -7.22 -9.54
CA ALA A 135 5.40 -6.73 -8.99
C ALA A 135 4.63 -7.84 -8.25
N GLY A 136 4.52 -9.04 -8.84
CA GLY A 136 3.83 -10.20 -8.27
C GLY A 136 4.51 -10.76 -7.02
N PHE A 137 5.84 -10.84 -7.06
CA PHE A 137 6.65 -11.28 -5.93
C PHE A 137 6.46 -10.34 -4.72
N HIS A 138 6.64 -9.03 -4.92
CA HIS A 138 6.57 -8.08 -3.79
C HIS A 138 5.14 -7.88 -3.26
N VAL A 139 4.12 -7.81 -4.11
CA VAL A 139 2.73 -7.64 -3.63
C VAL A 139 2.28 -8.86 -2.81
N THR A 140 2.72 -10.07 -3.20
CA THR A 140 2.41 -11.29 -2.44
C THR A 140 3.14 -11.30 -1.12
N ARG A 141 4.42 -10.90 -1.11
CA ARG A 141 5.17 -10.76 0.14
C ARG A 141 4.48 -9.76 1.05
N ALA A 142 4.10 -8.59 0.55
CA ALA A 142 3.44 -7.56 1.34
C ALA A 142 2.13 -8.03 1.97
N ALA A 143 1.20 -8.57 1.16
CA ALA A 143 -0.07 -9.11 1.68
C ALA A 143 0.12 -10.26 2.69
N MET A 144 1.16 -11.09 2.53
CA MET A 144 1.48 -12.12 3.52
C MET A 144 2.04 -11.53 4.82
N ARG A 145 2.89 -10.51 4.75
CA ARG A 145 3.46 -9.86 5.93
C ARG A 145 2.39 -9.25 6.80
N ASP A 146 1.43 -8.54 6.21
CA ASP A 146 0.26 -7.99 6.91
C ASP A 146 -0.48 -9.05 7.73
N VAL A 147 -0.67 -10.25 7.16
CA VAL A 147 -1.30 -11.37 7.87
C VAL A 147 -0.38 -11.92 8.97
N TYR A 148 0.90 -12.09 8.69
CA TYR A 148 1.88 -12.60 9.66
C TYR A 148 2.03 -11.69 10.88
N VAL A 149 2.04 -10.36 10.70
CA VAL A 149 2.18 -9.39 11.80
C VAL A 149 0.94 -9.30 12.68
N MET A 150 -0.21 -9.77 12.19
CA MET A 150 -1.36 -10.04 13.06
C MET A 150 -1.24 -11.32 13.88
N GLY A 151 -0.10 -12.03 13.82
CA GLY A 151 0.13 -13.28 14.52
C GLY A 151 -0.60 -14.48 13.90
N ALA A 152 -0.99 -14.36 12.63
CA ALA A 152 -1.75 -15.38 11.90
C ALA A 152 -0.90 -16.13 10.88
N GLU A 153 -1.12 -17.45 10.79
CA GLU A 153 -0.50 -18.28 9.75
C GLU A 153 -1.33 -18.15 8.47
N PRO A 154 -0.73 -17.71 7.34
CA PRO A 154 -1.42 -17.67 6.06
C PRO A 154 -1.90 -19.06 5.63
N VAL A 155 -3.15 -19.15 5.17
CA VAL A 155 -3.77 -20.38 4.70
C VAL A 155 -4.24 -20.31 3.26
N ALA A 156 -4.43 -19.10 2.71
CA ALA A 156 -4.88 -18.89 1.34
C ALA A 156 -4.44 -17.52 0.81
N VAL A 157 -4.09 -17.49 -0.48
CA VAL A 157 -3.80 -16.28 -1.25
C VAL A 157 -4.78 -16.18 -2.42
N PHE A 158 -5.17 -14.98 -2.80
CA PHE A 158 -5.97 -14.71 -4.01
C PHE A 158 -5.48 -13.45 -4.72
N SER A 159 -5.69 -13.33 -6.03
CA SER A 159 -5.15 -12.21 -6.82
C SER A 159 -6.18 -11.55 -7.73
N ASP A 160 -6.13 -10.24 -7.88
CA ASP A 160 -6.88 -9.49 -8.90
C ASP A 160 -5.90 -8.72 -9.78
N ILE A 161 -5.94 -8.92 -11.09
CA ILE A 161 -5.01 -8.29 -12.05
C ILE A 161 -5.77 -7.65 -13.20
N HIS A 162 -5.47 -6.38 -13.48
CA HIS A 162 -6.02 -5.67 -14.62
C HIS A 162 -4.91 -5.19 -15.54
N ILE A 163 -5.12 -5.33 -16.85
CA ILE A 163 -4.19 -4.87 -17.88
C ILE A 163 -4.94 -3.96 -18.85
N ALA A 164 -4.35 -2.82 -19.22
CA ALA A 164 -4.92 -1.93 -20.22
C ALA A 164 -4.96 -2.59 -21.61
N ASP A 165 -5.77 -2.07 -22.52
CA ASP A 165 -6.15 -2.77 -23.75
C ASP A 165 -4.97 -3.17 -24.67
N ASP A 166 -3.91 -2.38 -24.69
CA ASP A 166 -2.71 -2.66 -25.51
C ASP A 166 -1.68 -3.52 -24.76
N GLY A 167 -1.91 -3.84 -23.50
CA GLY A 167 -0.96 -4.58 -22.68
C GLY A 167 -0.83 -6.04 -23.09
N ASP A 168 0.41 -6.51 -23.12
CA ASP A 168 0.71 -7.90 -23.50
C ASP A 168 0.17 -8.89 -22.46
N VAL A 169 -0.52 -9.94 -22.93
CA VAL A 169 -1.11 -10.99 -22.09
C VAL A 169 -0.04 -11.73 -21.26
N SER A 170 1.20 -11.80 -21.74
CA SER A 170 2.32 -12.40 -21.00
C SER A 170 2.60 -11.74 -19.65
N LYS A 171 2.25 -10.45 -19.48
CA LYS A 171 2.34 -9.78 -18.18
C LYS A 171 1.53 -10.50 -17.11
N ILE A 172 0.40 -11.12 -17.47
CA ILE A 172 -0.41 -11.92 -16.54
C ILE A 172 0.40 -13.11 -16.05
N PHE A 173 0.96 -13.89 -16.97
CA PHE A 173 1.67 -15.12 -16.62
C PHE A 173 2.92 -14.82 -15.79
N ASP A 174 3.67 -13.79 -16.16
CA ASP A 174 4.86 -13.37 -15.44
C ASP A 174 4.53 -12.82 -14.05
N HIS A 175 3.43 -12.07 -13.92
CA HIS A 175 2.92 -11.62 -12.63
C HIS A 175 2.50 -12.77 -11.71
N ILE A 176 1.70 -13.72 -12.25
CA ILE A 176 1.30 -14.92 -11.52
C ILE A 176 2.53 -15.74 -11.12
N ALA A 177 3.55 -15.86 -11.98
CA ALA A 177 4.79 -16.54 -11.63
C ALA A 177 5.50 -15.91 -10.43
N GLY A 178 5.54 -14.58 -10.35
CA GLY A 178 6.04 -13.86 -9.18
C GLY A 178 5.25 -14.16 -7.90
N ILE A 179 3.92 -14.20 -8.01
CA ILE A 179 3.02 -14.56 -6.89
C ILE A 179 3.28 -15.99 -6.43
N THR A 180 3.30 -16.94 -7.37
CA THR A 180 3.44 -18.36 -7.06
C THR A 180 4.83 -18.69 -6.52
N ALA A 181 5.89 -17.97 -6.93
CA ALA A 181 7.22 -18.14 -6.37
C ALA A 181 7.25 -17.94 -4.84
N VAL A 182 6.54 -16.93 -4.33
CA VAL A 182 6.40 -16.73 -2.87
C VAL A 182 5.54 -17.83 -2.27
N CYS A 183 4.35 -18.08 -2.86
CA CYS A 183 3.39 -19.08 -2.39
C CYS A 183 4.00 -20.48 -2.24
N GLU A 184 4.74 -20.95 -3.24
CA GLU A 184 5.41 -22.25 -3.24
C GLU A 184 6.52 -22.31 -2.20
N ALA A 185 7.33 -21.25 -2.07
CA ALA A 185 8.40 -21.17 -1.09
C ALA A 185 7.87 -21.26 0.36
N VAL A 186 6.69 -20.69 0.63
CA VAL A 186 6.07 -20.71 1.97
C VAL A 186 5.05 -21.83 2.16
N LYS A 187 4.69 -22.55 1.09
CA LYS A 187 3.67 -23.62 1.03
C LYS A 187 2.25 -23.13 1.36
N VAL A 188 1.88 -21.97 0.82
CA VAL A 188 0.53 -21.39 0.94
C VAL A 188 -0.08 -21.32 -0.45
N PRO A 189 -1.27 -21.87 -0.71
CA PRO A 189 -1.82 -21.93 -2.06
C PRO A 189 -2.39 -20.58 -2.54
N LEU A 190 -2.17 -20.25 -3.81
CA LEU A 190 -2.99 -19.29 -4.56
C LEU A 190 -4.30 -20.00 -4.96
N VAL A 191 -5.42 -19.63 -4.34
CA VAL A 191 -6.68 -20.38 -4.42
C VAL A 191 -7.72 -19.79 -5.39
N SER A 192 -7.61 -18.51 -5.73
CA SER A 192 -8.58 -17.83 -6.58
C SER A 192 -7.99 -16.56 -7.20
N GLY A 193 -8.64 -16.05 -8.25
CA GLY A 193 -8.33 -14.72 -8.75
C GLY A 193 -9.34 -14.13 -9.73
N SER A 194 -9.06 -12.93 -10.21
CA SER A 194 -9.85 -12.16 -11.17
C SER A 194 -8.93 -11.49 -12.20
N THR A 195 -9.44 -11.34 -13.44
CA THR A 195 -8.72 -10.72 -14.55
C THR A 195 -9.65 -9.82 -15.33
N LEU A 196 -9.29 -8.54 -15.46
CA LEU A 196 -10.08 -7.53 -16.19
C LEU A 196 -9.21 -6.63 -17.08
N ARG A 197 -9.85 -5.92 -18.02
CA ARG A 197 -9.19 -4.83 -18.75
C ARG A 197 -9.35 -3.51 -17.99
N ILE A 198 -8.29 -2.71 -17.88
CA ILE A 198 -8.39 -1.36 -17.32
C ILE A 198 -9.21 -0.51 -18.28
N GLY A 199 -10.44 -0.13 -17.91
CA GLY A 199 -11.32 0.72 -18.72
C GLY A 199 -11.70 0.17 -20.11
N GLY A 200 -11.40 -1.10 -20.38
CA GLY A 200 -11.67 -1.76 -21.66
C GLY A 200 -11.12 -0.98 -22.85
N ASP A 201 -11.96 -0.85 -23.87
CA ASP A 201 -11.65 -0.21 -25.14
C ASP A 201 -11.41 1.33 -25.04
N MET A 202 -11.60 1.92 -23.86
CA MET A 202 -11.39 3.35 -23.61
C MET A 202 -9.96 3.72 -23.20
N VAL A 203 -9.19 2.77 -22.67
CA VAL A 203 -7.84 3.03 -22.16
C VAL A 203 -6.81 2.53 -23.16
N ILE A 204 -6.08 3.47 -23.74
CA ILE A 204 -4.95 3.19 -24.60
C ILE A 204 -3.70 3.05 -23.74
N GLY A 205 -2.93 2.00 -23.98
CA GLY A 205 -1.65 1.72 -23.31
C GLY A 205 -1.58 0.35 -22.68
N GLU A 206 -0.44 0.09 -22.03
CA GLU A 206 -0.02 -1.25 -21.62
C GLU A 206 0.04 -1.43 -20.11
N ARG A 207 -0.50 -0.46 -19.35
CA ARG A 207 -0.39 -0.44 -17.90
C ARG A 207 -1.04 -1.67 -17.28
N MET A 208 -0.37 -2.21 -16.28
CA MET A 208 -0.88 -3.23 -15.37
C MET A 208 -1.18 -2.60 -14.01
N THR A 209 -2.28 -3.02 -13.38
CA THR A 209 -2.65 -2.73 -11.99
C THR A 209 -3.26 -3.98 -11.38
N GLY A 210 -3.41 -4.02 -10.07
CA GLY A 210 -3.99 -5.18 -9.39
C GLY A 210 -3.61 -5.22 -7.93
N GLY A 211 -3.90 -6.34 -7.28
CA GLY A 211 -3.53 -6.61 -5.92
C GLY A 211 -3.57 -8.09 -5.58
N VAL A 212 -2.97 -8.43 -4.44
CA VAL A 212 -2.99 -9.77 -3.87
C VAL A 212 -3.58 -9.68 -2.47
N GLY A 213 -4.54 -10.56 -2.20
CA GLY A 213 -5.12 -10.74 -0.89
C GLY A 213 -4.60 -12.01 -0.22
N CYS A 214 -4.52 -11.97 1.10
CA CYS A 214 -4.07 -13.07 1.94
C CYS A 214 -5.06 -13.28 3.09
N VAL A 215 -5.32 -14.54 3.42
CA VAL A 215 -6.12 -14.95 4.57
C VAL A 215 -5.27 -15.79 5.49
N GLY A 216 -5.24 -15.44 6.77
CA GLY A 216 -4.58 -16.22 7.81
C GLY A 216 -5.48 -16.55 8.99
N VAL A 217 -5.05 -17.54 9.76
CA VAL A 217 -5.79 -18.04 10.93
C VAL A 217 -4.87 -18.03 12.15
N SER A 218 -5.41 -17.61 13.29
CA SER A 218 -4.68 -17.61 14.56
C SER A 218 -5.57 -17.87 15.77
N LYS A 219 -4.94 -18.12 16.92
CA LYS A 219 -5.59 -18.14 18.25
C LYS A 219 -5.33 -16.87 19.05
N HIS A 220 -4.30 -16.12 18.66
CA HIS A 220 -3.86 -14.88 19.30
C HIS A 220 -3.52 -13.87 18.21
N ILE A 221 -3.73 -12.60 18.52
CA ILE A 221 -3.41 -11.49 17.61
C ILE A 221 -2.46 -10.50 18.28
N THR A 222 -1.67 -9.82 17.47
CA THR A 222 -0.63 -8.87 17.90
C THR A 222 -0.86 -7.46 17.33
N PRO A 223 -2.06 -6.86 17.57
CA PRO A 223 -2.41 -5.56 17.00
C PRO A 223 -1.57 -4.42 17.58
N ARG A 224 -1.39 -3.37 16.79
CA ARG A 224 -0.56 -2.18 17.13
C ARG A 224 -0.92 -1.53 18.47
N ARG A 225 -2.21 -1.51 18.81
CA ARG A 225 -2.73 -0.93 20.07
C ARG A 225 -2.27 -1.63 21.35
N ASN A 226 -1.67 -2.81 21.26
CA ASN A 226 -1.33 -3.63 22.43
C ASN A 226 0.05 -3.33 23.03
N VAL A 227 0.85 -2.45 22.41
CA VAL A 227 2.15 -2.02 22.95
C VAL A 227 2.02 -1.44 24.37
N ARG A 228 3.05 -1.62 25.18
CA ARG A 228 3.05 -1.28 26.62
C ARG A 228 4.26 -0.46 27.01
N ASP A 229 4.11 0.30 28.09
CA ASP A 229 5.21 1.03 28.72
C ASP A 229 6.32 0.08 29.16
N GLY A 230 7.57 0.39 28.82
CA GLY A 230 8.74 -0.44 29.10
C GLY A 230 8.98 -1.58 28.10
N ASP A 231 8.16 -1.72 27.05
CA ASP A 231 8.42 -2.68 25.99
C ASP A 231 9.71 -2.32 25.23
N VAL A 232 10.38 -3.36 24.76
CA VAL A 232 11.55 -3.29 23.88
C VAL A 232 11.08 -3.40 22.43
N ILE A 233 11.72 -2.64 21.55
CA ILE A 233 11.47 -2.67 20.10
C ILE A 233 12.62 -3.41 19.41
N LEU A 234 12.29 -4.49 18.73
CA LEU A 234 13.20 -5.24 17.86
C LEU A 234 12.93 -4.93 16.40
N LEU A 235 13.98 -4.88 15.58
CA LEU A 235 13.89 -4.84 14.11
C LEU A 235 14.76 -5.93 13.50
N THR A 236 14.24 -6.62 12.50
CA THR A 236 15.07 -7.50 11.65
C THR A 236 15.84 -6.68 10.62
N GLU A 237 16.87 -7.27 10.03
CA GLU A 237 17.40 -6.69 8.80
C GLU A 237 16.31 -6.65 7.72
N GLY A 238 16.25 -5.53 6.99
CA GLY A 238 15.38 -5.33 5.84
C GLY A 238 16.16 -4.94 4.58
N ALA A 239 15.79 -5.52 3.45
CA ALA A 239 16.34 -5.17 2.13
C ALA A 239 15.31 -4.44 1.22
N GLY A 240 14.16 -4.07 1.78
CA GLY A 240 13.06 -3.44 1.06
C GLY A 240 12.33 -4.36 0.08
N GLY A 241 11.25 -3.84 -0.48
CA GLY A 241 10.41 -4.52 -1.47
C GLY A 241 10.23 -3.71 -2.73
N GLY A 242 8.99 -3.59 -3.19
CA GLY A 242 8.66 -2.93 -4.45
C GLY A 242 9.20 -1.50 -4.56
N THR A 243 9.28 -0.78 -3.44
CA THR A 243 9.85 0.58 -3.37
C THR A 243 11.35 0.62 -3.63
N VAL A 244 12.14 -0.22 -2.93
CA VAL A 244 13.59 -0.32 -3.15
C VAL A 244 13.90 -0.86 -4.54
N ALA A 245 13.18 -1.89 -5.00
CA ALA A 245 13.31 -2.41 -6.36
C ALA A 245 13.01 -1.33 -7.41
N THR A 246 11.96 -0.54 -7.19
CA THR A 246 11.64 0.61 -8.06
C THR A 246 12.77 1.63 -8.08
N THR A 247 13.31 2.01 -6.92
CA THR A 247 14.44 2.95 -6.84
C THR A 247 15.63 2.43 -7.63
N ALA A 248 16.04 1.20 -7.38
CA ALA A 248 17.14 0.54 -8.08
C ALA A 248 16.97 0.58 -9.60
N ILE A 249 15.79 0.21 -10.10
CA ILE A 249 15.46 0.21 -11.54
C ILE A 249 15.56 1.63 -12.13
N TYR A 250 14.90 2.62 -11.50
CA TYR A 250 14.80 3.96 -12.10
C TYR A 250 16.05 4.82 -11.95
N PHE A 251 17.01 4.41 -11.11
CA PHE A 251 18.34 5.02 -11.03
C PHE A 251 19.44 4.18 -11.71
N GLY A 252 19.10 3.04 -12.32
CA GLY A 252 20.05 2.20 -13.06
C GLY A 252 20.97 1.33 -12.20
N MET A 253 20.62 1.12 -10.92
CA MET A 253 21.37 0.31 -9.94
C MET A 253 20.77 -1.10 -9.85
N HIS A 254 20.65 -1.78 -11.00
CA HIS A 254 19.85 -3.00 -11.16
C HIS A 254 20.33 -4.17 -10.29
N GLU A 255 21.61 -4.21 -9.91
CA GLU A 255 22.18 -5.22 -9.01
C GLU A 255 21.52 -5.23 -7.63
N ILE A 256 20.91 -4.11 -7.22
CA ILE A 256 20.19 -4.02 -5.92
C ILE A 256 18.84 -4.74 -5.98
N VAL A 257 18.26 -4.96 -7.17
CA VAL A 257 16.98 -5.65 -7.31
C VAL A 257 17.06 -7.07 -6.75
N GLU A 258 18.17 -7.78 -6.95
CA GLU A 258 18.38 -9.15 -6.44
C GLU A 258 18.32 -9.20 -4.91
N GLU A 259 18.80 -8.18 -4.21
CA GLU A 259 18.74 -8.09 -2.74
C GLU A 259 17.28 -8.03 -2.23
N THR A 260 16.37 -7.47 -3.04
CA THR A 260 14.95 -7.35 -2.67
C THR A 260 14.18 -8.67 -2.83
N ILE A 261 14.69 -9.63 -3.62
CA ILE A 261 14.10 -10.95 -3.86
C ILE A 261 14.51 -11.92 -2.75
N ASN A 262 14.00 -11.68 -1.55
CA ASN A 262 14.25 -12.50 -0.37
C ASN A 262 12.95 -12.77 0.42
N LEU A 263 13.03 -13.71 1.36
CA LEU A 263 11.93 -14.10 2.25
C LEU A 263 12.33 -13.97 3.73
N ASP A 264 13.29 -13.10 4.06
CA ASP A 264 13.90 -13.08 5.39
C ASP A 264 12.91 -12.63 6.47
N PHE A 265 12.01 -11.69 6.15
CA PHE A 265 10.86 -11.36 6.99
C PHE A 265 10.05 -12.61 7.34
N ILE A 266 9.67 -13.40 6.33
CA ILE A 266 8.82 -14.58 6.51
C ILE A 266 9.57 -15.67 7.28
N LYS A 267 10.88 -15.84 7.04
CA LYS A 267 11.72 -16.74 7.83
C LYS A 267 11.73 -16.33 9.31
N ALA A 268 11.90 -15.05 9.60
CA ALA A 268 11.92 -14.52 10.97
C ALA A 268 10.59 -14.77 11.69
N VAL A 269 9.46 -14.40 11.10
CA VAL A 269 8.15 -14.57 11.75
C VAL A 269 7.78 -16.05 11.92
N ARG A 270 8.11 -16.91 10.95
CA ARG A 270 7.91 -18.37 11.09
C ARG A 270 8.78 -18.98 12.18
N ALA A 271 9.98 -18.43 12.43
CA ALA A 271 10.81 -18.85 13.55
C ALA A 271 10.16 -18.52 14.90
N ILE A 272 9.58 -17.33 15.02
CA ILE A 272 8.78 -16.90 16.19
C ILE A 272 7.58 -17.83 16.40
N PHE A 273 6.87 -18.19 15.33
CA PHE A 273 5.71 -19.08 15.39
C PHE A 273 6.11 -20.49 15.82
N LYS A 274 7.18 -21.04 15.23
CA LYS A 274 7.72 -22.36 15.58
C LYS A 274 8.17 -22.43 17.04
N ALA A 275 8.63 -21.32 17.60
CA ALA A 275 9.04 -21.19 19.00
C ALA A 275 7.86 -20.93 19.97
N ASP A 276 6.60 -20.87 19.49
CA ASP A 276 5.40 -20.59 20.29
C ASP A 276 5.46 -19.26 21.08
N LEU A 277 6.10 -18.25 20.48
CA LEU A 277 6.34 -16.95 21.11
C LEU A 277 5.26 -15.90 20.82
N VAL A 278 4.39 -16.11 19.83
CA VAL A 278 3.39 -15.11 19.38
C VAL A 278 2.52 -14.59 20.52
N ARG A 279 2.07 -15.47 21.42
CA ARG A 279 1.23 -15.10 22.57
C ARG A 279 1.93 -14.21 23.61
N ARG A 280 3.26 -14.15 23.59
CA ARG A 280 4.08 -13.31 24.47
C ARG A 280 4.40 -11.95 23.86
N ILE A 281 4.20 -11.82 22.55
CA ILE A 281 4.45 -10.57 21.82
C ILE A 281 3.24 -9.66 22.01
N HIS A 282 3.50 -8.38 22.28
CA HIS A 282 2.44 -7.39 22.43
C HIS A 282 1.98 -6.89 21.06
N SER A 283 2.92 -6.53 20.18
CA SER A 283 2.64 -6.07 18.83
C SER A 283 3.69 -6.57 17.84
N MET A 284 3.28 -6.86 16.62
CA MET A 284 4.17 -6.94 15.47
C MET A 284 3.67 -6.00 14.38
N SER A 285 4.59 -5.46 13.58
CA SER A 285 4.26 -4.64 12.41
C SER A 285 5.34 -4.85 11.37
N ASP A 286 5.02 -4.63 10.10
CA ASP A 286 6.01 -4.60 9.04
C ASP A 286 6.37 -3.17 8.68
N VAL A 287 7.66 -2.91 8.48
CA VAL A 287 8.12 -1.56 8.14
C VAL A 287 7.89 -1.32 6.66
N THR A 288 6.73 -0.73 6.33
CA THR A 288 6.23 -0.58 4.94
C THR A 288 6.53 0.79 4.32
N ASN A 289 5.80 1.18 3.27
CA ASN A 289 5.86 2.53 2.72
C ASN A 289 5.50 3.58 3.79
N GLY A 290 6.26 4.68 3.83
CA GLY A 290 6.29 5.61 4.96
C GLY A 290 7.37 5.28 5.99
N GLY A 291 7.89 4.05 5.97
CA GLY A 291 8.97 3.56 6.82
C GLY A 291 8.67 3.65 8.31
N ILE A 292 9.72 3.60 9.11
CA ILE A 292 9.63 3.70 10.58
C ILE A 292 8.93 5.00 11.00
N ARG A 293 9.11 6.10 10.24
CA ARG A 293 8.43 7.37 10.53
C ARG A 293 6.91 7.25 10.45
N GLY A 294 6.39 6.49 9.48
CA GLY A 294 4.96 6.23 9.31
C GLY A 294 4.44 5.29 10.39
N ASP A 295 5.04 4.10 10.49
CA ASP A 295 4.53 3.05 11.35
C ASP A 295 4.64 3.42 12.84
N ALA A 296 5.72 4.09 13.25
CA ALA A 296 5.86 4.54 14.63
C ALA A 296 4.84 5.61 15.02
N GLU A 297 4.47 6.51 14.10
CA GLU A 297 3.43 7.52 14.33
C GLU A 297 2.04 6.86 14.43
N GLU A 298 1.74 5.89 13.56
CA GLU A 298 0.50 5.11 13.63
C GLU A 298 0.40 4.36 14.97
N ILE A 299 1.44 3.63 15.38
CA ILE A 299 1.49 2.89 16.65
C ILE A 299 1.38 3.86 17.84
N ALA A 300 2.12 4.96 17.85
CA ALA A 300 2.08 5.95 18.92
C ALA A 300 0.68 6.58 19.06
N LYS A 301 0.01 6.85 17.95
CA LYS A 301 -1.34 7.40 17.93
C LYS A 301 -2.39 6.44 18.49
N VAL A 302 -2.36 5.16 18.10
CA VAL A 302 -3.36 4.18 18.55
C VAL A 302 -3.13 3.69 19.98
N SER A 303 -1.87 3.63 20.42
CA SER A 303 -1.51 3.22 21.79
C SER A 303 -1.55 4.37 22.80
N GLY A 304 -1.36 5.61 22.34
CA GLY A 304 -1.20 6.78 23.18
C GLY A 304 0.13 6.82 23.95
N LEU A 305 1.11 6.01 23.54
CA LEU A 305 2.47 5.94 24.09
C LEU A 305 3.48 6.59 23.14
N ALA A 306 4.74 6.61 23.56
CA ALA A 306 5.84 7.05 22.70
C ALA A 306 6.74 5.87 22.32
N LEU A 307 7.16 5.87 21.05
CA LEU A 307 8.16 4.95 20.54
C LEU A 307 9.46 5.71 20.33
N ILE A 308 10.55 5.22 20.93
CA ILE A 308 11.87 5.84 20.87
C ILE A 308 12.83 4.86 20.21
N PHE A 309 13.47 5.31 19.13
CA PHE A 309 14.42 4.52 18.35
C PHE A 309 15.83 5.08 18.48
N ASP A 310 16.83 4.21 18.53
CA ASP A 310 18.25 4.55 18.39
C ASP A 310 18.59 4.60 16.89
N TYR A 311 19.03 5.77 16.42
CA TYR A 311 19.26 6.00 14.98
C TYR A 311 20.28 5.02 14.38
N ASP A 312 21.41 4.81 15.06
CA ASP A 312 22.51 4.02 14.53
C ASP A 312 22.14 2.53 14.51
N LYS A 313 21.43 2.05 15.53
CA LYS A 313 20.94 0.66 15.56
C LYS A 313 19.90 0.39 14.49
N VAL A 314 18.97 1.33 14.27
CA VAL A 314 18.02 1.22 13.16
C VAL A 314 18.77 1.21 11.82
N ARG A 315 19.76 2.10 11.64
CA ARG A 315 20.57 2.16 10.41
C ARG A 315 21.27 0.82 10.14
N ASN A 316 21.75 0.13 11.18
CA ASN A 316 22.37 -1.19 11.07
C ASN A 316 21.41 -2.33 10.69
N CYS A 317 20.09 -2.10 10.79
CA CYS A 317 19.06 -3.04 10.35
C CYS A 317 18.70 -2.88 8.86
N VAL A 318 19.37 -2.01 8.10
CA VAL A 318 19.17 -1.90 6.66
C VAL A 318 20.24 -2.72 5.93
N ASN A 319 19.85 -3.51 4.93
CA ASN A 319 20.79 -4.26 4.09
C ASN A 319 21.91 -3.32 3.59
N PRO A 320 23.20 -3.66 3.74
CA PRO A 320 24.28 -2.71 3.48
C PRO A 320 24.33 -2.17 2.05
N LYS A 321 23.95 -2.97 1.04
CA LYS A 321 23.92 -2.52 -0.36
C LYS A 321 22.75 -1.56 -0.59
N VAL A 322 21.59 -1.89 -0.04
CA VAL A 322 20.40 -1.04 -0.08
C VAL A 322 20.66 0.28 0.66
N LEU A 323 21.23 0.23 1.86
CA LEU A 323 21.57 1.43 2.64
C LEU A 323 22.52 2.34 1.86
N LYS A 324 23.59 1.78 1.29
CA LYS A 324 24.53 2.54 0.45
C LYS A 324 23.82 3.22 -0.72
N MET A 325 22.93 2.52 -1.42
CA MET A 325 22.13 3.12 -2.50
C MET A 325 21.25 4.26 -1.98
N LEU A 326 20.55 4.06 -0.86
CA LEU A 326 19.70 5.11 -0.28
C LEU A 326 20.51 6.35 0.11
N GLU A 327 21.70 6.17 0.69
CA GLU A 327 22.59 7.27 1.07
C GLU A 327 23.17 8.01 -0.14
N GLU A 328 23.66 7.29 -1.16
CA GLU A 328 24.16 7.90 -2.41
C GLU A 328 23.07 8.72 -3.13
N LEU A 329 21.81 8.29 -2.99
CA LEU A 329 20.66 8.96 -3.57
C LEU A 329 20.02 9.97 -2.60
N GLU A 330 20.57 10.20 -1.42
CA GLU A 330 20.01 11.10 -0.40
C GLU A 330 18.53 10.77 -0.06
N ILE A 331 18.18 9.49 -0.06
CA ILE A 331 16.87 8.97 0.30
C ILE A 331 16.88 8.58 1.79
N ASP A 332 15.92 9.11 2.53
CA ASP A 332 15.74 8.84 3.96
C ASP A 332 15.32 7.39 4.21
N PHE A 333 16.23 6.57 4.73
CA PHE A 333 15.98 5.14 4.98
C PHE A 333 14.87 4.90 6.02
N MET A 334 14.61 5.86 6.94
CA MET A 334 13.52 5.76 7.90
C MET A 334 12.16 6.15 7.29
N GLY A 335 12.15 6.75 6.10
CA GLY A 335 10.95 7.19 5.39
C GLY A 335 10.51 6.30 4.22
N VAL A 336 11.22 5.19 3.97
CA VAL A 336 10.91 4.22 2.91
C VAL A 336 10.70 2.81 3.47
N SER A 337 10.04 1.96 2.69
CA SER A 337 9.85 0.55 3.00
C SER A 337 11.18 -0.20 2.96
N ILE A 338 11.68 -0.59 4.13
CA ILE A 338 12.83 -1.49 4.26
C ILE A 338 12.40 -2.95 4.44
N ASP A 339 11.11 -3.23 4.57
CA ASP A 339 10.55 -4.57 4.73
C ASP A 339 11.10 -5.34 5.94
N SER A 340 11.40 -4.61 7.01
CA SER A 340 11.82 -5.17 8.30
C SER A 340 10.61 -5.60 9.14
N LEU A 341 10.75 -6.68 9.90
CA LEU A 341 9.81 -7.08 10.94
C LEU A 341 10.10 -6.29 12.22
N MET A 342 9.10 -5.54 12.68
CA MET A 342 9.10 -4.88 13.98
C MET A 342 8.39 -5.75 15.00
N VAL A 343 9.05 -6.05 16.12
CA VAL A 343 8.47 -6.80 17.24
C VAL A 343 8.56 -5.96 18.50
N VAL A 344 7.43 -5.78 19.18
CA VAL A 344 7.33 -5.02 20.44
C VAL A 344 6.85 -5.96 21.55
N CYS A 345 7.69 -6.14 22.57
CA CYS A 345 7.44 -7.08 23.67
C CYS A 345 8.29 -6.75 24.91
N ASP A 346 8.07 -7.46 26.02
CA ASP A 346 8.92 -7.34 27.21
C ASP A 346 10.35 -7.84 26.95
N ALA A 347 11.30 -7.40 27.78
CA ALA A 347 12.73 -7.70 27.61
C ALA A 347 13.07 -9.20 27.65
N GLU A 348 12.34 -10.01 28.44
CA GLU A 348 12.58 -11.46 28.50
C GLU A 348 12.14 -12.12 27.20
N THR A 349 10.95 -11.76 26.70
CA THR A 349 10.44 -12.22 25.41
C THR A 349 11.35 -11.76 24.26
N ALA A 350 11.90 -10.56 24.33
CA ALA A 350 12.79 -10.00 23.32
C ALA A 350 14.05 -10.87 23.12
N GLU A 351 14.67 -11.37 24.19
CA GLU A 351 15.82 -12.27 24.08
C GLU A 351 15.46 -13.60 23.39
N LEU A 352 14.29 -14.17 23.71
CA LEU A 352 13.82 -15.40 23.08
C LEU A 352 13.54 -15.21 21.59
N VAL A 353 12.92 -14.09 21.21
CA VAL A 353 12.68 -13.72 19.82
C VAL A 353 14.01 -13.54 19.07
N LYS A 354 14.97 -12.81 19.66
CA LYS A 354 16.30 -12.63 19.07
C LYS A 354 16.99 -13.96 18.81
N SER A 355 16.96 -14.89 19.76
CA SER A 355 17.54 -16.23 19.57
C SER A 355 16.86 -17.01 18.46
N ALA A 356 15.53 -17.11 18.47
CA ALA A 356 14.79 -17.87 17.45
C ALA A 356 15.02 -17.33 16.03
N VAL A 357 15.02 -16.01 15.86
CA VAL A 357 15.23 -15.36 14.56
C VAL A 357 16.67 -15.50 14.08
N LYS A 358 17.67 -15.38 14.96
CA LYS A 358 19.09 -15.61 14.62
C LYS A 358 19.37 -17.05 14.23
N GLU A 359 18.76 -18.03 14.90
CA GLU A 359 18.85 -19.45 14.53
C GLU A 359 18.26 -19.73 13.15
N ALA A 360 17.26 -18.95 12.71
CA ALA A 360 16.71 -19.00 11.37
C ALA A 360 17.58 -18.28 10.31
N GLY A 361 18.73 -17.73 10.71
CA GLY A 361 19.69 -17.06 9.83
C GLY A 361 19.34 -15.62 9.46
N VAL A 362 18.43 -14.98 10.20
CA VAL A 362 18.02 -13.59 9.96
C VAL A 362 18.62 -12.68 11.04
N ARG A 363 19.22 -11.57 10.63
CA ARG A 363 19.74 -10.58 11.58
C ARG A 363 18.59 -9.84 12.25
N ILE A 364 18.71 -9.58 13.54
CA ILE A 364 17.74 -8.87 14.36
C ILE A 364 18.46 -8.14 15.49
N GLU A 365 18.02 -6.91 15.74
CA GLU A 365 18.61 -6.02 16.72
C GLU A 365 17.54 -5.36 17.59
N GLU A 366 17.92 -5.04 18.82
CA GLU A 366 17.13 -4.21 19.71
C GLU A 366 17.42 -2.74 19.44
N VAL A 367 16.44 -2.04 18.89
CA VAL A 367 16.62 -0.71 18.31
C VAL A 367 15.95 0.40 19.11
N GLY A 368 15.20 0.08 20.16
CA GLY A 368 14.39 1.09 20.83
C GLY A 368 13.56 0.56 21.97
N TRP A 369 12.75 1.44 22.55
CA TRP A 369 11.84 1.14 23.63
C TRP A 369 10.55 1.97 23.53
N VAL A 370 9.53 1.54 24.27
CA VAL A 370 8.27 2.25 24.44
C VAL A 370 8.25 2.90 25.81
N GLU A 371 7.86 4.16 25.89
CA GLU A 371 7.74 4.88 27.17
C GLU A 371 6.42 5.63 27.32
N LYS A 372 5.99 5.75 28.57
CA LYS A 372 4.89 6.62 28.99
C LYS A 372 5.39 8.03 29.32
N GLY A 373 4.52 9.02 29.08
CA GLY A 373 4.72 10.41 29.53
C GLY A 373 4.85 11.41 28.39
N ARG A 374 5.37 10.98 27.24
CA ARG A 374 5.28 11.69 25.96
C ARG A 374 4.42 10.89 24.97
N LYS A 375 4.00 11.53 23.88
CA LYS A 375 3.23 10.90 22.79
C LYS A 375 3.92 11.20 21.46
N GLY A 376 3.89 10.24 20.56
CA GLY A 376 4.50 10.36 19.22
C GLY A 376 5.73 9.48 19.05
N ALA A 377 6.37 9.61 17.89
CA ALA A 377 7.57 8.86 17.54
C ALA A 377 8.83 9.72 17.68
N PHE A 378 9.91 9.13 18.21
CA PHE A 378 11.17 9.84 18.48
C PHE A 378 12.37 9.01 18.04
N VAL A 379 13.46 9.71 17.76
CA VAL A 379 14.77 9.11 17.50
C VAL A 379 15.84 9.72 18.40
N VAL A 380 16.78 8.90 18.84
CA VAL A 380 17.98 9.27 19.57
C VAL A 380 19.15 9.26 18.59
N GLU A 381 19.77 10.41 18.39
CA GLU A 381 20.92 10.58 17.48
C GLU A 381 21.95 11.50 18.16
N GLY A 382 23.18 11.04 18.30
CA GLY A 382 24.23 11.84 18.97
C GLY A 382 23.93 12.22 20.43
N GLY A 383 23.06 11.47 21.11
CA GLY A 383 22.60 11.76 22.47
C GLY A 383 21.43 12.75 22.57
N GLU A 384 20.93 13.27 21.45
CA GLU A 384 19.75 14.13 21.41
C GLU A 384 18.50 13.33 21.02
N ILE A 385 17.37 13.61 21.69
CA ILE A 385 16.06 13.06 21.32
C ILE A 385 15.35 14.05 20.41
N ARG A 386 14.98 13.60 19.21
CA ARG A 386 14.25 14.39 18.21
C ARG A 386 12.94 13.71 17.86
N GLU A 387 11.88 14.50 17.73
CA GLU A 387 10.59 14.01 17.23
C GLU A 387 10.73 13.65 15.74
N ILE A 388 10.24 12.48 15.35
CA ILE A 388 10.17 12.07 13.95
C ILE A 388 8.71 12.10 13.51
N LYS A 389 8.44 12.76 12.37
CA LYS A 389 7.10 12.79 11.77
C LYS A 389 7.13 12.22 10.36
N PRO A 390 6.02 11.64 9.89
CA PRO A 390 5.82 11.40 8.48
C PRO A 390 5.93 12.72 7.71
N ARG A 391 6.60 12.69 6.57
CA ARG A 391 6.58 13.82 5.62
C ARG A 391 5.19 13.90 4.95
N PHE A 392 4.91 15.00 4.24
CA PHE A 392 3.59 15.15 3.61
C PHE A 392 3.35 14.10 2.52
N ARG A 393 4.40 13.75 1.79
CA ARG A 393 4.50 12.58 0.90
C ARG A 393 5.64 11.69 1.40
N GLU A 394 5.61 10.40 1.09
CA GLU A 394 6.76 9.51 1.25
C GLU A 394 8.04 10.09 0.65
N SER A 395 9.17 9.57 1.11
CA SER A 395 10.48 9.97 0.61
C SER A 395 10.57 9.83 -0.91
N ALA A 396 11.18 10.80 -1.57
CA ALA A 396 11.25 10.91 -3.02
C ALA A 396 12.27 9.92 -3.60
N TYR A 397 11.84 8.66 -3.72
CA TYR A 397 12.71 7.54 -4.09
C TYR A 397 12.83 7.28 -5.60
N THR A 398 12.27 8.16 -6.44
CA THR A 398 12.45 8.15 -7.92
C THR A 398 12.77 9.55 -8.43
N PRO A 399 13.41 9.69 -9.61
CA PRO A 399 13.74 11.00 -10.16
C PRO A 399 12.53 11.94 -10.31
N LEU A 400 11.39 11.42 -10.78
CA LEU A 400 10.18 12.22 -10.94
C LEU A 400 9.58 12.64 -9.59
N LYS A 401 9.63 11.78 -8.56
CA LYS A 401 9.18 12.15 -7.21
C LYS A 401 10.04 13.27 -6.61
N LYS A 402 11.35 13.29 -6.88
CA LYS A 402 12.24 14.37 -6.42
C LYS A 402 11.87 15.73 -7.02
N VAL A 403 11.39 15.75 -8.26
CA VAL A 403 10.89 16.98 -8.91
C VAL A 403 9.55 17.42 -8.32
N VAL A 404 8.65 16.48 -8.05
CA VAL A 404 7.33 16.78 -7.48
C VAL A 404 7.44 17.29 -6.03
N GLY A 405 8.46 16.86 -5.30
CA GLY A 405 8.75 17.30 -3.94
C GLY A 405 7.85 16.64 -2.88
N GLU A 406 8.09 17.00 -1.62
CA GLU A 406 7.48 16.38 -0.43
C GLU A 406 6.81 17.42 0.50
N GLU A 407 6.70 18.66 0.05
CA GLU A 407 6.20 19.77 0.86
C GLU A 407 4.68 19.72 1.04
N THR A 408 4.20 20.26 2.17
CA THR A 408 2.75 20.38 2.42
C THR A 408 2.20 21.53 1.57
N PRO A 409 1.14 21.29 0.77
CA PRO A 409 0.50 22.34 0.00
C PRO A 409 -0.06 23.45 0.91
N PRO A 410 0.04 24.73 0.54
CA PRO A 410 -0.41 25.85 1.36
C PRO A 410 -1.93 25.85 1.61
N ASP A 411 -2.71 25.17 0.77
CA ASP A 411 -4.17 25.07 0.80
C ASP A 411 -4.68 23.76 1.43
N PHE A 412 -3.83 23.02 2.17
CA PHE A 412 -4.17 21.70 2.72
C PHE A 412 -5.43 21.68 3.59
N GLU A 413 -5.65 22.69 4.42
CA GLU A 413 -6.84 22.81 5.27
C GLU A 413 -8.14 22.96 4.44
N GLU A 414 -8.09 23.73 3.36
CA GLU A 414 -9.22 23.85 2.44
C GLU A 414 -9.48 22.52 1.72
N MET A 415 -8.42 21.84 1.27
CA MET A 415 -8.55 20.52 0.65
C MET A 415 -9.17 19.50 1.61
N ARG A 416 -8.76 19.48 2.89
CA ARG A 416 -9.36 18.60 3.90
C ARG A 416 -10.86 18.80 4.01
N ARG A 417 -11.32 20.06 4.08
CA ARG A 417 -12.76 20.37 4.16
C ARG A 417 -13.53 19.85 2.93
N LYS A 418 -12.95 19.96 1.72
CA LYS A 418 -13.54 19.42 0.49
C LYS A 418 -13.60 17.88 0.49
N VAL A 419 -12.59 17.23 1.08
CA VAL A 419 -12.54 15.77 1.26
C VAL A 419 -13.58 15.31 2.29
N ASP A 420 -13.74 16.04 3.40
CA ASP A 420 -14.78 15.79 4.40
C ASP A 420 -16.19 15.79 3.78
N GLU A 421 -16.47 16.80 2.96
CA GLU A 421 -17.76 16.92 2.27
C GLU A 421 -17.99 15.73 1.32
N ALA A 422 -16.95 15.30 0.59
CA ALA A 422 -17.03 14.14 -0.29
C ALA A 422 -17.34 12.85 0.48
N ALA A 423 -16.70 12.63 1.63
CA ALA A 423 -16.94 11.48 2.49
C ALA A 423 -18.39 11.49 3.04
N MET A 424 -18.86 12.64 3.53
CA MET A 424 -20.23 12.82 4.00
C MET A 424 -21.25 12.51 2.89
N LYS A 425 -21.03 13.00 1.67
CA LYS A 425 -21.90 12.74 0.52
C LYS A 425 -21.91 11.27 0.10
N ALA A 426 -20.78 10.57 0.22
CA ALA A 426 -20.73 9.13 0.01
C ALA A 426 -21.56 8.38 1.05
N VAL A 427 -21.51 8.78 2.32
CA VAL A 427 -22.33 8.21 3.41
C VAL A 427 -23.82 8.47 3.17
N GLU A 428 -24.22 9.68 2.80
CA GLU A 428 -25.61 10.02 2.43
C GLU A 428 -26.10 9.12 1.29
N LYS A 429 -25.29 8.98 0.23
CA LYS A 429 -25.61 8.12 -0.93
C LYS A 429 -25.79 6.66 -0.50
N LYS A 430 -24.87 6.13 0.32
CA LYS A 430 -24.94 4.77 0.87
C LYS A 430 -26.24 4.53 1.65
N LYS A 431 -26.62 5.45 2.55
CA LYS A 431 -27.84 5.34 3.35
C LYS A 431 -29.09 5.26 2.46
N ARG A 432 -29.19 6.15 1.47
CA ARG A 432 -30.31 6.16 0.51
C ARG A 432 -30.41 4.85 -0.29
N VAL A 433 -29.27 4.24 -0.65
CA VAL A 433 -29.27 2.92 -1.30
C VAL A 433 -29.76 1.83 -0.35
N LEU A 434 -29.29 1.80 0.89
CA LEU A 434 -29.71 0.81 1.89
C LEU A 434 -31.20 0.90 2.21
N GLU A 435 -31.75 2.11 2.32
CA GLU A 435 -33.19 2.33 2.49
C GLU A 435 -34.01 1.74 1.33
N ARG A 436 -33.50 1.86 0.11
CA ARG A 436 -34.14 1.29 -1.09
C ARG A 436 -34.03 -0.23 -1.15
N LEU A 437 -32.90 -0.80 -0.73
CA LEU A 437 -32.67 -2.25 -0.75
C LEU A 437 -33.45 -2.98 0.36
N GLY A 438 -33.80 -2.27 1.44
CA GLY A 438 -34.28 -2.90 2.67
C GLY A 438 -33.12 -3.61 3.41
N ARG A 439 -33.29 -3.85 4.71
CA ARG A 439 -32.37 -4.74 5.44
C ARG A 439 -32.74 -6.18 5.12
N VAL A 440 -31.81 -6.93 4.54
CA VAL A 440 -31.94 -8.38 4.26
C VAL A 440 -31.63 -9.18 5.51
#